data_AF-A0A1Q7HMZ3-F1
#
_entry.id   AF-A0A1Q7HMZ3-F1
#
_cell.length_a   1.000
_cell.length_b   1.000
_cell.length_c   1.000
_cell.angle_alpha   90.00
_cell.angle_beta   90.00
_cell.angle_gamma   90.00
#
_symmetry.space_group_name_H-M   'P 1'
#
loop_
_entity.id
_entity.type
_entity.pdbx_description
1 polymer ?
#
loop_
_entity_poly.entity_id
_entity_poly.type
_entity_poly.pdbx_seq_one_letter_code
_entity_poly.pdbx_strand_id
1 'polypeptide(L)'
;MLMVYRRARRRHLVGAPDPYRTPVQGALRELARIAELRLPEKGRAEEHYELVASALRRYLTEQFALPAARRTARELHIAMERAGIDRRQADAIYGLLRESEAVRFQRAQRQPRHAQQSLADAIAALAKARSAERRSAELVP
;
A
#
# COMPACT_ATOMS: atom_id res chain seq x y z
N MET A 1 -3.32 -0.15 29.03
CA MET A 1 -4.08 -1.30 28.47
C MET A 1 -3.44 -1.75 27.17
N LEU A 2 -2.67 -2.85 27.21
CA LEU A 2 -2.09 -3.49 26.02
C LEU A 2 -3.20 -4.26 25.29
N MET A 3 -3.84 -3.62 24.31
CA MET A 3 -4.77 -4.31 23.41
C MET A 3 -3.98 -5.31 22.58
N VAL A 4 -4.17 -6.59 22.91
CA VAL A 4 -3.62 -7.75 22.23
C VAL A 4 -4.02 -7.68 20.76
N TYR A 5 -3.07 -7.31 19.90
CA TYR A 5 -3.22 -7.23 18.45
C TYR A 5 -3.24 -8.64 17.83
N ARG A 6 -4.09 -9.53 18.36
CA ARG A 6 -4.43 -10.80 17.74
C ARG A 6 -5.73 -10.60 16.98
N ARG A 7 -5.61 -10.64 15.64
CA ARG A 7 -6.39 -11.51 14.73
C ARG A 7 -6.71 -10.83 13.40
N ALA A 8 -5.71 -10.70 12.54
CA ALA A 8 -5.91 -10.75 11.09
C ALA A 8 -4.63 -11.12 10.32
N ARG A 9 -3.85 -12.10 10.81
CA ARG A 9 -3.00 -12.94 9.93
C ARG A 9 -3.87 -13.96 9.18
N ARG A 10 -5.05 -13.56 8.68
CA ARG A 10 -5.71 -14.36 7.65
C ARG A 10 -4.81 -14.20 6.45
N ARG A 11 -4.13 -15.28 6.10
CA ARG A 11 -3.52 -15.48 4.80
C ARG A 11 -4.54 -14.99 3.79
N HIS A 12 -4.30 -13.80 3.26
CA HIS A 12 -4.92 -13.40 2.03
C HIS A 12 -4.51 -14.49 1.06
N LEU A 13 -5.47 -15.33 0.70
CA LEU A 13 -5.30 -16.36 -0.30
C LEU A 13 -5.15 -15.61 -1.63
N VAL A 14 -3.95 -15.05 -1.80
CA VAL A 14 -3.44 -14.63 -3.08
C VAL A 14 -3.45 -15.91 -3.90
N GLY A 15 -4.33 -15.95 -4.91
CA GLY A 15 -4.36 -17.05 -5.88
C GLY A 15 -2.94 -17.38 -6.34
N ALA A 16 -2.73 -18.65 -6.72
CA ALA A 16 -1.44 -19.28 -7.00
C ALA A 16 -0.40 -18.27 -7.55
N PRO A 17 0.81 -18.21 -6.96
CA PRO A 17 1.82 -17.25 -7.39
C PRO A 17 2.07 -17.44 -8.88
N ASP A 18 1.64 -16.47 -9.67
CA ASP A 18 1.98 -16.35 -11.08
C ASP A 18 3.49 -16.04 -11.12
N PRO A 19 4.34 -16.98 -11.59
CA PRO A 19 5.79 -16.81 -11.57
C PRO A 19 6.26 -15.66 -12.48
N TYR A 20 5.41 -15.14 -13.35
CA TYR A 20 5.72 -14.02 -14.25
C TYR A 20 5.28 -12.66 -13.70
N ARG A 21 4.64 -12.63 -12.53
CA ARG A 21 4.09 -11.41 -11.95
C ARG A 21 5.12 -10.66 -11.13
N THR A 22 5.47 -9.45 -11.55
CA THR A 22 6.35 -8.57 -10.78
C THR A 22 5.68 -8.08 -9.48
N PRO A 23 6.43 -7.75 -8.41
CA PRO A 23 5.86 -7.25 -7.16
C PRO A 23 4.91 -6.06 -7.32
N VAL A 24 5.25 -5.11 -8.21
CA VAL A 24 4.38 -3.96 -8.53
C VAL A 24 3.05 -4.39 -9.18
N GLN A 25 3.04 -5.41 -10.04
CA GLN A 25 1.79 -5.94 -10.61
C GLN A 25 0.96 -6.68 -9.54
N GLY A 26 1.65 -7.39 -8.64
CA GLY A 26 1.14 -7.92 -7.38
C GLY A 26 0.31 -6.89 -6.63
N ALA A 27 0.98 -5.80 -6.27
CA ALA A 27 0.43 -4.69 -5.51
C ALA A 27 -0.74 -4.01 -6.22
N LEU A 28 -0.59 -3.66 -7.51
CA LEU A 28 -1.63 -2.97 -8.26
C LEU A 28 -2.94 -3.79 -8.35
N ARG A 29 -2.85 -5.11 -8.60
CA ARG A 29 -4.04 -5.97 -8.58
C ARG A 29 -4.70 -6.00 -7.21
N GLU A 30 -3.89 -6.11 -6.16
CA GLU A 30 -4.42 -6.19 -4.80
C GLU A 30 -5.10 -4.88 -4.38
N LEU A 31 -4.50 -3.74 -4.70
CA LEU A 31 -5.09 -2.42 -4.46
C LEU A 31 -6.39 -2.22 -5.25
N ALA A 32 -6.43 -2.63 -6.53
CA ALA A 32 -7.66 -2.61 -7.34
C ALA A 32 -8.77 -3.48 -6.73
N ARG A 33 -8.43 -4.72 -6.32
CA ARG A 33 -9.34 -5.63 -5.61
C ARG A 33 -9.89 -5.00 -4.34
N ILE A 34 -9.07 -4.29 -3.56
CA ILE A 34 -9.50 -3.60 -2.33
C ILE A 34 -10.48 -2.45 -2.65
N ALA A 35 -10.23 -1.68 -3.70
CA ALA A 35 -11.13 -0.60 -4.13
C ALA A 35 -12.53 -1.13 -4.48
N GLU A 36 -12.60 -2.24 -5.21
CA GLU A 36 -13.85 -2.91 -5.61
C GLU A 36 -14.69 -3.41 -4.43
N LEU A 37 -14.08 -3.68 -3.27
CA LEU A 37 -14.83 -4.09 -2.08
C LEU A 37 -15.75 -2.98 -1.53
N ARG A 38 -15.46 -1.71 -1.85
CA ARG A 38 -16.20 -0.53 -1.37
C ARG A 38 -16.45 -0.55 0.14
N LEU A 39 -15.43 -0.96 0.88
CA LEU A 39 -15.48 -1.11 2.34
C LEU A 39 -15.76 0.21 3.06
N PRO A 40 -15.16 1.37 2.69
CA PRO A 40 -15.48 2.63 3.33
C PRO A 40 -16.96 2.99 3.23
N GLU A 41 -17.59 2.79 2.07
CA GLU A 41 -19.02 3.08 1.85
C GLU A 41 -19.94 2.18 2.67
N LYS A 42 -19.45 1.01 3.08
CA LYS A 42 -20.14 0.07 3.97
C LYS A 42 -19.88 0.35 5.45
N GLY A 43 -19.26 1.48 5.79
CA GLY A 43 -18.85 1.82 7.16
C GLY A 43 -17.66 1.01 7.67
N ARG A 44 -16.95 0.27 6.81
CA ARG A 44 -15.81 -0.59 7.15
C ARG A 44 -14.48 0.06 6.76
N ALA A 45 -14.33 1.35 7.07
CA ALA A 45 -13.13 2.12 6.71
C ALA A 45 -11.85 1.59 7.38
N GLU A 46 -11.93 1.09 8.62
CA GLU A 46 -10.79 0.50 9.32
C GLU A 46 -10.21 -0.69 8.54
N GLU A 47 -11.06 -1.63 8.13
CA GLU A 47 -10.65 -2.79 7.34
C GLU A 47 -10.10 -2.41 5.96
N HIS A 48 -10.67 -1.38 5.33
CA HIS A 48 -10.11 -0.84 4.09
C HIS A 48 -8.65 -0.43 4.26
N TYR A 49 -8.38 0.41 5.26
CA TYR A 49 -7.04 0.91 5.52
C TYR A 49 -6.08 -0.19 6.01
N GLU A 50 -6.55 -1.18 6.76
CA GLU A 50 -5.73 -2.35 7.13
C GLU A 50 -5.29 -3.15 5.90
N LEU A 51 -6.20 -3.41 4.96
CA LEU A 51 -5.89 -4.13 3.72
C LEU A 51 -4.92 -3.32 2.83
N VAL A 52 -5.17 -2.03 2.67
CA VAL A 52 -4.29 -1.12 1.91
C VAL A 52 -2.89 -1.09 2.50
N ALA A 53 -2.77 -0.89 3.83
CA ALA A 53 -1.49 -0.86 4.50
C ALA A 53 -0.72 -2.18 4.36
N SER A 54 -1.43 -3.31 4.45
CA SER A 54 -0.83 -4.64 4.27
C SER A 54 -0.27 -4.82 2.85
N ALA A 55 -1.05 -4.46 1.82
CA ALA A 55 -0.64 -4.54 0.43
C ALA A 55 0.59 -3.66 0.13
N LEU A 56 0.61 -2.42 0.61
CA LEU A 56 1.72 -1.49 0.42
C LEU A 56 2.99 -1.93 1.15
N ARG A 57 2.87 -2.39 2.40
CA ARG A 57 4.02 -2.89 3.16
C ARG A 57 4.61 -4.14 2.51
N ARG A 58 3.76 -5.05 2.01
CA ARG A 58 4.21 -6.21 1.24
C ARG A 58 4.95 -5.80 -0.02
N TYR A 59 4.41 -4.86 -0.79
CA TYR A 59 5.07 -4.32 -1.99
C TYR A 59 6.47 -3.78 -1.68
N LEU A 60 6.61 -2.97 -0.63
CA LEU A 60 7.90 -2.39 -0.26
C LEU A 60 8.91 -3.45 0.19
N THR A 61 8.45 -4.52 0.84
CA THR A 61 9.29 -5.66 1.21
C THR A 61 9.71 -6.49 0.00
N GLU A 62 8.79 -6.78 -0.93
CA GLU A 62 9.08 -7.64 -2.09
C GLU A 62 9.89 -6.90 -3.17
N GLN A 63 9.60 -5.63 -3.44
CA GLN A 63 10.25 -4.86 -4.51
C GLN A 63 11.59 -4.26 -4.07
N PHE A 64 11.68 -3.76 -2.84
CA PHE A 64 12.82 -2.94 -2.38
C PHE A 64 13.53 -3.54 -1.16
N ALA A 65 13.19 -4.77 -0.77
CA ALA A 65 13.73 -5.45 0.41
C ALA A 65 13.61 -4.64 1.73
N LEU A 66 12.67 -3.69 1.81
CA LEU A 66 12.47 -2.87 3.00
C LEU A 66 11.73 -3.67 4.08
N PRO A 67 12.18 -3.69 5.34
CA PRO A 67 11.51 -4.41 6.44
C PRO A 67 10.26 -3.66 6.92
N ALA A 68 9.29 -3.49 6.02
CA ALA A 68 8.14 -2.63 6.17
C ALA A 68 7.22 -3.07 7.32
N ALA A 69 7.12 -4.35 7.65
CA ALA A 69 6.26 -4.84 8.73
C ALA A 69 6.66 -4.32 10.13
N ARG A 70 7.92 -3.88 10.33
CA ARG A 70 8.46 -3.46 11.63
C ARG A 70 8.67 -1.95 11.74
N ARG A 71 8.22 -1.15 10.78
CA ARG A 71 8.45 0.30 10.71
C ARG A 71 7.14 1.07 10.79
N THR A 72 7.14 2.20 11.47
CA THR A 72 6.07 3.21 11.36
C THR A 72 6.03 3.79 9.94
N ALA A 73 4.91 4.42 9.56
CA ALA A 73 4.79 5.10 8.26
C ALA A 73 5.91 6.12 8.05
N ARG A 74 6.29 6.86 9.11
CA ARG A 74 7.37 7.87 9.06
C ARG A 74 8.75 7.23 8.85
N GLU A 75 9.09 6.18 9.59
CA GLU A 75 10.36 5.48 9.42
C GLU A 75 10.47 4.79 8.05
N LEU A 76 9.34 4.34 7.51
CA LEU A 76 9.29 3.73 6.20
C LEU A 76 9.46 4.77 5.10
N HIS A 77 8.88 5.96 5.25
CA HIS A 77 9.11 7.07 4.32
C HIS A 77 10.59 7.45 4.21
N ILE A 78 11.28 7.61 5.35
CA ILE A 78 12.73 7.85 5.35
C ILE A 78 13.50 6.70 4.69
N ALA A 79 13.05 5.45 4.88
CA ALA A 79 13.67 4.30 4.24
C ALA A 79 13.45 4.27 2.71
N MET A 80 12.28 4.70 2.24
CA MET A 80 11.97 4.82 0.81
C MET A 80 12.85 5.87 0.14
N GLU A 81 13.01 7.05 0.76
CA GLU A 81 13.91 8.09 0.26
C GLU A 81 15.35 7.60 0.17
N ARG A 82 15.85 6.90 1.20
CA ARG A 82 17.20 6.32 1.21
C ARG A 82 17.39 5.21 0.17
N ALA A 83 16.33 4.49 -0.18
CA ALA A 83 16.35 3.48 -1.23
C ALA A 83 16.25 4.07 -2.64
N GLY A 84 16.17 5.40 -2.78
CA GLY A 84 16.08 6.07 -4.08
C GLY A 84 14.73 5.89 -4.77
N ILE A 85 13.68 5.54 -4.02
CA ILE A 85 12.32 5.45 -4.57
C ILE A 85 11.88 6.84 -5.00
N ASP A 86 11.20 6.93 -6.16
CA ASP A 86 10.67 8.20 -6.66
C ASP A 86 9.87 8.94 -5.59
N ARG A 87 10.12 10.25 -5.47
CA ARG A 87 9.54 11.08 -4.41
C ARG A 87 8.02 11.04 -4.42
N ARG A 88 7.37 11.11 -5.59
CA ARG A 88 5.90 11.10 -5.67
C ARG A 88 5.34 9.75 -5.25
N GLN A 89 6.03 8.67 -5.61
CA GLN A 89 5.67 7.33 -5.16
C GLN A 89 5.83 7.20 -3.64
N ALA A 90 6.94 7.67 -3.08
CA ALA A 90 7.21 7.63 -1.64
C ALA A 90 6.18 8.46 -0.84
N ASP A 91 5.81 9.65 -1.35
CA ASP A 91 4.81 10.53 -0.74
C ASP A 91 3.41 9.89 -0.76
N ALA A 92 3.00 9.30 -1.89
CA ALA A 92 1.69 8.64 -2.02
C ALA A 92 1.56 7.43 -1.08
N ILE A 93 2.59 6.58 -1.03
CA ILE A 93 2.62 5.42 -0.12
C ILE A 93 2.61 5.88 1.34
N TYR A 94 3.38 6.92 1.67
CA TYR A 94 3.42 7.49 3.02
C TYR A 94 2.06 8.03 3.45
N GLY A 95 1.36 8.78 2.59
CA GLY A 95 0.03 9.33 2.87
C GLY A 95 -0.96 8.25 3.31
N LEU A 96 -1.08 7.17 2.54
CA LEU A 96 -1.97 6.05 2.86
C LEU A 96 -1.59 5.32 4.15
N LEU A 97 -0.30 5.05 4.37
CA LEU A 97 0.15 4.39 5.59
C LEU A 97 -0.10 5.24 6.83
N ARG A 98 0.09 6.56 6.72
CA ARG A 98 -0.18 7.51 7.79
C ARG A 98 -1.67 7.66 8.08
N GLU A 99 -2.52 7.66 7.05
CA GLU A 99 -3.98 7.60 7.22
C GLU A 99 -4.40 6.30 7.90
N SER A 100 -3.81 5.17 7.52
CA SER A 100 -4.09 3.87 8.12
C SER A 100 -3.72 3.83 9.60
N GLU A 101 -2.55 4.36 9.96
CA GLU A 101 -2.15 4.52 11.35
C GLU A 101 -3.12 5.44 12.10
N ALA A 102 -3.53 6.56 11.50
CA ALA A 102 -4.47 7.50 12.11
C ALA A 102 -5.86 6.86 12.37
N VAL A 103 -6.41 6.07 11.44
CA VAL A 103 -7.69 5.36 11.61
C VAL A 103 -7.62 4.30 12.71
N ARG A 104 -6.44 3.70 12.91
CA ARG A 104 -6.18 2.70 13.93
C ARG A 104 -6.01 3.29 15.33
N PHE A 105 -5.47 4.52 15.41
CA PHE A 105 -5.20 5.22 16.68
C PHE A 105 -6.29 6.22 17.09
N GLN A 106 -7.00 6.79 16.13
CA GLN A 106 -8.17 7.61 16.34
C GLN A 106 -9.33 6.86 15.70
N ARG A 107 -10.43 6.64 16.42
CA ARG A 107 -11.72 6.18 15.85
C ARG A 107 -12.32 7.27 14.92
N ALA A 108 -11.50 7.82 14.03
CA ALA A 108 -11.82 8.94 13.18
C ALA A 108 -12.71 8.41 12.05
N GLN A 109 -13.96 8.85 12.07
CA GLN A 109 -14.91 8.71 10.98
C GLN A 109 -14.37 9.50 9.76
N ARG A 110 -13.38 8.96 9.06
CA ARG A 110 -12.94 9.47 7.76
C ARG A 110 -14.05 9.15 6.77
N GLN A 111 -14.60 10.18 6.13
CA GLN A 111 -15.71 10.04 5.18
C GLN A 111 -15.33 9.08 4.04
N PRO A 112 -16.24 8.18 3.61
CA PRO A 112 -15.95 7.14 2.61
C PRO A 112 -15.32 7.63 1.30
N ARG A 113 -15.70 8.84 0.85
CA ARG A 113 -15.18 9.44 -0.39
C ARG A 113 -13.68 9.74 -0.32
N HIS A 114 -13.16 10.12 0.84
CA HIS A 114 -11.74 10.44 0.99
C HIS A 114 -10.87 9.18 0.89
N ALA A 115 -11.32 8.05 1.44
CA ALA A 115 -10.57 6.79 1.39
C ALA A 115 -10.45 6.24 -0.04
N GLN A 116 -11.53 6.27 -0.81
CA GLN A 116 -11.53 5.84 -2.22
C GLN A 116 -10.60 6.71 -3.08
N GLN A 117 -10.64 8.03 -2.89
CA GLN A 117 -9.79 8.96 -3.64
C GLN A 117 -8.30 8.73 -3.31
N SER A 118 -7.95 8.66 -2.02
CA SER A 118 -6.55 8.41 -1.62
C SER A 118 -6.01 7.10 -2.20
N LEU A 119 -6.83 6.05 -2.28
CA LEU A 119 -6.44 4.77 -2.88
C LEU A 119 -6.24 4.90 -4.41
N ALA A 120 -7.15 5.59 -5.10
CA ALA A 120 -7.04 5.82 -6.54
C ALA A 120 -5.76 6.59 -6.90
N ASP A 121 -5.43 7.63 -6.13
CA ASP A 121 -4.23 8.44 -6.34
C ASP A 121 -2.94 7.60 -6.17
N ALA A 122 -2.91 6.71 -5.18
CA ALA A 122 -1.78 5.81 -4.99
C ALA A 122 -1.64 4.77 -6.12
N ILE A 123 -2.76 4.21 -6.60
CA ILE A 123 -2.75 3.30 -7.76
C ILE A 123 -2.15 4.03 -8.97
N ALA A 124 -2.55 5.27 -9.22
CA ALA A 124 -2.02 6.08 -10.32
C ALA A 124 -0.50 6.35 -10.15
N ALA A 125 -0.04 6.66 -8.95
CA ALA A 125 1.38 6.88 -8.66
C ALA A 125 2.22 5.61 -8.91
N LEU A 126 1.77 4.44 -8.44
CA LEU A 126 2.46 3.17 -8.66
C LEU A 126 2.47 2.75 -10.14
N ALA A 127 1.37 2.98 -10.86
CA ALA A 127 1.30 2.71 -12.30
C ALA A 127 2.26 3.59 -13.10
N LYS A 128 2.41 4.87 -12.70
CA LYS A 128 3.36 5.80 -13.32
C LYS A 128 4.82 5.40 -13.05
N ALA A 129 5.15 4.99 -11.82
CA ALA A 129 6.48 4.49 -11.46
C ALA A 129 6.89 3.30 -12.36
N ARG A 130 5.98 2.32 -12.54
CA ARG A 130 6.19 1.20 -13.47
C ARG A 130 6.47 1.64 -14.91
N SER A 131 5.77 2.67 -15.38
CA SER A 131 5.90 3.18 -16.75
C SER A 131 7.26 3.85 -16.97
N ALA A 132 7.77 4.55 -15.95
CA ALA A 132 9.09 5.15 -15.97
C ALA A 132 10.20 4.07 -15.93
N GLU A 133 10.08 3.06 -15.07
CA GLU A 133 11.03 1.94 -14.99
C GLU A 133 11.17 1.19 -16.31
N ARG A 134 10.04 0.90 -17.00
CA ARG A 134 10.06 0.23 -18.31
C ARG A 134 10.76 1.06 -19.39
N ARG A 135 10.50 2.37 -19.42
CA ARG A 135 11.10 3.27 -20.41
C ARG A 135 12.61 3.40 -20.21
N SER A 136 13.09 3.41 -18.96
CA SER A 136 14.52 3.39 -18.65
C SER A 136 15.20 2.07 -19.05
N ALA A 137 14.52 0.93 -18.91
CA ALA A 137 15.05 -0.38 -19.29
C ALA A 137 15.12 -0.60 -20.82
N GLU A 138 14.27 0.07 -21.59
CA GLU A 138 14.23 -0.01 -23.05
C GLU A 138 15.25 0.93 -23.74
N LEU A 139 15.88 1.82 -22.97
CA LEU A 139 16.87 2.81 -23.43
C LEU A 139 18.34 2.39 -23.19
N VAL A 140 18.59 1.17 -22.69
CA VAL A 140 19.94 0.62 -22.54
C VAL A 140 20.19 -0.38 -23.69
N PRO A 141 21.06 -0.06 -24.67
CA PRO A 141 21.38 -0.94 -25.80
C PRO A 141 22.23 -2.15 -25.40
#